data_AF-A0A857JFD8-F1
#
_entry.id   AF-A0A857JFD8-F1
#
_cell.length_a   1.000
_cell.length_b   1.000
_cell.length_c   1.000
_cell.angle_alpha   90.00
_cell.angle_beta   90.00
_cell.angle_gamma   90.00
#
_symmetry.space_group_name_H-M   'P 1'
#
loop_
_entity.id
_entity.type
_entity.pdbx_description
1 polymer ?
#
loop_
_entity_poly.entity_id
_entity_poly.type
_entity_poly.pdbx_seq_one_letter_code
_entity_poly.pdbx_strand_id
1 'polypeptide(L)' 'MDKSKIKSTFDKDYGVIISVEDEDTADLLDDFLTEKFFVFYNTRDKNGLKEFIFGFASSVERVQLIIDSFLKDV' A
#
# COMPACT_ATOMS: atom_id res chain seq x y z
N MET A 1 10.59 -2.33 -10.15
CA MET A 1 10.19 -3.44 -9.25
C MET A 1 9.08 -4.32 -9.84
N ASP A 2 8.87 -5.57 -9.40
CA ASP A 2 7.80 -6.45 -9.93
C ASP A 2 6.42 -6.12 -9.30
N LYS A 3 5.44 -5.76 -10.13
CA LYS A 3 4.06 -5.43 -9.71
C LYS A 3 3.35 -6.62 -9.05
N SER A 4 3.79 -7.86 -9.31
CA SER A 4 3.11 -9.07 -8.82
C SER A 4 3.04 -9.17 -7.29
N LYS A 5 3.93 -8.46 -6.59
CA LYS A 5 4.09 -8.48 -5.12
C LYS A 5 3.22 -7.48 -4.35
N ILE A 6 2.52 -6.57 -5.04
CA ILE A 6 1.69 -5.53 -4.43
C ILE A 6 0.25 -5.66 -4.91
N LYS A 7 -0.70 -5.81 -3.98
CA LYS A 7 -2.13 -5.99 -4.30
C LYS A 7 -2.97 -4.96 -3.57
N SER A 8 -3.77 -4.18 -4.30
CA SER A 8 -4.78 -3.30 -3.71
C SER A 8 -6.14 -4.03 -3.66
N THR A 9 -6.82 -3.94 -2.51
CA THR A 9 -8.15 -4.55 -2.32
C THR A 9 -9.05 -3.61 -1.52
N PHE A 10 -10.36 -3.81 -1.67
CA PHE A 10 -11.35 -3.20 -0.79
C PHE A 10 -11.87 -4.24 0.19
N ASP A 11 -11.64 -3.98 1.47
CA ASP A 11 -12.15 -4.76 2.59
C ASP A 11 -13.37 -4.06 3.20
N LYS A 12 -14.42 -4.83 3.49
CA LYS A 12 -15.70 -4.32 3.99
C LYS A 12 -15.63 -3.73 5.40
N ASP A 13 -14.62 -4.07 6.18
CA ASP A 13 -14.45 -3.66 7.58
C ASP A 13 -13.37 -2.58 7.73
N TYR A 14 -12.43 -2.51 6.77
CA TYR A 14 -11.26 -1.62 6.84
C TYR A 14 -11.12 -0.65 5.67
N GLY A 15 -11.94 -0.75 4.63
CA GLY A 15 -11.85 0.08 3.43
C GLY A 15 -10.70 -0.35 2.52
N VAL A 16 -9.92 0.59 2.00
CA VAL A 16 -8.86 0.27 1.04
C VAL A 16 -7.61 -0.26 1.75
N ILE A 17 -7.10 -1.41 1.31
CA ILE A 17 -5.89 -2.06 1.82
C ILE A 17 -4.93 -2.32 0.67
N ILE A 18 -3.64 -2.04 0.89
CA ILE A 18 -2.54 -2.56 0.07
C ILE A 18 -1.87 -3.70 0.83
N SER A 19 -1.71 -4.86 0.21
CA SER A 19 -0.97 -6.00 0.75
C SER A 19 0.33 -6.18 -0.03
N VAL A 20 1.43 -6.38 0.70
CA VAL A 20 2.78 -6.57 0.15
C VAL A 20 3.37 -7.87 0.70
N GLU A 21 3.86 -8.73 -0.19
CA GLU A 21 4.40 -10.07 0.14
C GLU A 21 5.88 -10.04 0.59
N ASP A 22 6.59 -8.93 0.35
CA ASP A 22 8.04 -8.81 0.42
C ASP A 22 8.45 -7.68 1.37
N GLU A 23 9.28 -7.98 2.37
CA GLU A 23 9.66 -7.03 3.44
C GLU A 23 10.42 -5.82 2.89
N ASP A 24 11.42 -6.03 2.05
CA ASP A 24 12.17 -4.95 1.39
C ASP A 24 11.25 -4.03 0.57
N THR A 25 10.30 -4.62 -0.17
CA THR A 25 9.30 -3.86 -0.93
C THR A 25 8.36 -3.08 -0.01
N ALA A 26 7.99 -3.64 1.14
CA ALA A 26 7.11 -3.01 2.11
C ALA A 26 7.80 -1.80 2.76
N ASP A 27 9.07 -1.92 3.13
CA ASP A 27 9.86 -0.82 3.70
C ASP A 27 10.01 0.33 2.69
N LEU A 28 10.35 0.01 1.43
CA LEU A 28 10.42 1.02 0.37
C LEU A 28 9.07 1.72 0.12
N LEU A 29 7.96 0.98 0.25
CA LEU A 29 6.64 1.55 0.13
C LEU A 29 6.31 2.46 1.32
N ASP A 30 6.67 2.08 2.54
CA ASP A 30 6.49 2.88 3.76
C ASP A 30 7.22 4.23 3.63
N ASP A 31 8.49 4.20 3.20
CA ASP A 31 9.29 5.39 2.92
C ASP A 31 8.63 6.26 1.83
N PHE A 32 8.17 5.65 0.73
CA PHE A 32 7.50 6.40 -0.34
C PHE A 32 6.22 7.08 0.14
N LEU A 33 5.40 6.38 0.92
CA LEU A 33 4.12 6.88 1.43
C LEU A 33 4.31 8.02 2.44
N THR A 34 5.36 7.94 3.26
CA THR A 34 5.61 8.93 4.33
C THR A 34 6.46 10.10 3.89
N GLU A 35 7.46 9.89 3.02
CA GLU A 35 8.43 10.92 2.65
C GLU A 35 8.13 11.61 1.32
N LYS A 36 7.49 10.92 0.37
CA LYS A 36 7.22 11.48 -0.98
C LYS A 36 5.76 11.82 -1.18
N PHE A 37 4.85 10.91 -0.82
CA PHE A 37 3.42 11.10 -1.08
C PHE A 37 2.65 11.75 0.08
N PHE A 38 3.16 11.63 1.31
CA PHE A 38 2.57 12.18 2.54
C PHE A 38 1.13 11.74 2.80
N VAL A 39 0.94 10.44 3.01
CA VAL A 39 -0.38 9.86 3.33
C VAL A 39 -0.41 9.16 4.68
N PHE A 40 -1.53 9.28 5.38
CA PHE A 40 -1.79 8.56 6.62
C PHE A 40 -2.42 7.20 6.32
N TYR A 41 -1.93 6.18 7.02
CA TYR A 41 -2.43 4.82 6.97
C TYR A 41 -2.10 4.12 8.29
N ASN A 42 -2.74 2.97 8.52
CA ASN A 42 -2.34 2.04 9.57
C ASN A 42 -1.63 0.83 8.95
N THR A 43 -0.77 0.17 9.72
CA THR A 43 -0.11 -1.06 9.27
C THR A 43 -0.52 -2.26 10.11
N ARG A 44 -0.59 -3.45 9.51
CA ARG A 44 -0.62 -4.71 10.25
C ARG A 44 0.04 -5.84 9.47
N ASP A 45 0.50 -6.85 10.18
CA ASP A 45 1.02 -8.08 9.59
C ASP A 45 -0.10 -9.14 9.58
N LYS A 46 -0.37 -9.73 8.42
CA LYS A 46 -1.45 -10.73 8.26
C LYS A 46 -1.06 -11.80 7.25
N ASN A 47 -1.07 -13.07 7.66
CA ASN A 47 -0.75 -14.22 6.80
C ASN A 47 0.60 -14.09 6.06
N GLY A 48 1.62 -13.50 6.70
CA GLY A 48 2.92 -13.26 6.08
C GLY A 48 2.96 -12.08 5.10
N LEU A 49 1.90 -11.26 5.05
CA LEU A 49 1.84 -10.03 4.26
C LEU A 49 1.93 -8.80 5.17
N LYS A 50 2.60 -7.76 4.70
CA LYS A 50 2.47 -6.41 5.26
C LYS A 50 1.27 -5.72 4.64
N GLU A 51 0.30 -5.32 5.46
CA GLU A 51 -0.89 -4.60 5.01
C GLU A 51 -0.84 -3.12 5.41
N PHE A 52 -1.05 -2.24 4.44
CA PHE A 52 -1.21 -0.80 4.59
C PHE A 52 -2.69 -0.45 4.42
N ILE A 53 -3.32 0.03 5.49
CA ILE A 53 -4.76 0.25 5.60
C ILE A 53 -5.05 1.74 5.50
N PHE A 54 -5.68 2.14 4.40
CA PHE A 54 -6.01 3.53 4.06
C PHE A 54 -7.43 3.94 4.50
N GLY A 55 -8.21 3.00 5.05
CA GLY A 55 -9.55 3.29 5.56
C GLY A 55 -10.60 3.49 4.47
N PHE A 56 -11.81 3.89 4.89
CA PHE A 56 -12.94 4.21 4.01
C PHE A 56 -12.88 5.62 3.42
N ALA A 57 -12.08 6.52 4.02
CA ALA A 57 -11.90 7.87 3.50
C ALA A 57 -11.13 7.88 2.16
N SER A 58 -10.41 6.79 1.87
CA SER A 58 -9.60 6.63 0.67
C SER A 58 -10.39 5.92 -0.42
N SER A 59 -10.11 6.25 -1.69
CA SER A 59 -10.67 5.53 -2.84
C SER A 59 -9.65 4.57 -3.44
N VAL A 60 -10.13 3.42 -3.93
CA VAL A 60 -9.29 2.40 -4.59
C VAL A 60 -8.50 3.01 -5.74
N GLU A 61 -9.14 3.86 -6.54
CA GLU A 61 -8.52 4.53 -7.69
C GLU A 61 -7.34 5.44 -7.27
N ARG A 62 -7.51 6.22 -6.19
CA ARG A 62 -6.45 7.09 -5.67
C ARG A 62 -5.30 6.28 -5.11
N VAL A 63 -5.59 5.21 -4.37
CA VAL A 63 -4.57 4.30 -3.85
C VAL A 63 -3.82 3.60 -5.01
N GLN A 64 -4.52 3.25 -6.09
CA GLN A 64 -3.87 2.67 -7.26
C GLN A 64 -2.91 3.65 -7.95
N LEU A 65 -3.26 4.94 -8.03
CA LEU A 65 -2.35 5.97 -8.54
C LEU A 65 -1.09 6.14 -7.68
N ILE A 66 -1.21 5.96 -6.36
CA ILE A 66 -0.07 5.98 -5.43
C ILE A 66 0.88 4.82 -5.76
N ILE A 67 0.33 3.61 -5.88
CA ILE A 67 1.10 2.40 -6.24
C ILE A 67 1.78 2.56 -7.60
N ASP A 68 1.06 3.06 -8.61
CA ASP A 68 1.65 3.26 -9.93
C ASP A 68 2.72 4.36 -9.95
N SER A 69 2.64 5.35 -9.06
CA SER A 69 3.69 6.36 -8.88
C SER A 69 4.92 5.75 -8.22
N PHE A 70 4.74 4.96 -7.16
CA PHE A 70 5.81 4.23 -6.49
C PHE A 70 6.58 3.33 -7.45
N LEU A 71 5.87 2.54 -8.27
CA LEU A 71 6.48 1.62 -9.23
C LEU A 71 7.23 2.30 -10.39
N LYS A 72 7.04 3.61 -10.59
CA LYS A 72 7.81 4.41 -11.57
C LYS A 72 9.03 5.09 -10.95
N ASP A 73 8.99 5.32 -9.65
CA ASP A 73 10.05 5.98 -8.88
C ASP A 73 11.15 4.99 -8.45
N VAL A 74 10.84 3.68 -8.46
CA VAL A 74 11.74 2.56 -8.10
C VAL A 74 11.98 1.60 -9.27
#